data_AF-A0A945W473-F1
#
_entry.id   AF-A0A945W473-F1
#
_cell.length_a   1.000
_cell.length_b   1.000
_cell.length_c   1.000
_cell.angle_alpha   90.00
_cell.angle_beta   90.00
_cell.angle_gamma   90.00
#
_symmetry.space_group_name_H-M   'P 1'
#
loop_
_entity.id
_entity.type
_entity.pdbx_description
1 polymer ?
#
loop_
_entity_poly.entity_id
_entity_poly.type
_entity_poly.pdbx_seq_one_letter_code
_entity_poly.pdbx_strand_id
1 'polypeptide(L)'
;SGSMLLTNEAHGSGLEDLFEDRKHLAIYRSENEIIELADYYLKNDDEREEIASEGMRKTLNEHTYGHRVKDMIKTLSLFVK
;
A
#
# COMPACT_ATOMS: atom_id res chain seq x y z
N SER A 1 5.00 -8.44 7.28
CA SER A 1 3.79 -8.99 7.96
C SER A 1 2.61 -8.84 7.02
N GLY A 2 1.45 -9.44 7.33
CA GLY A 2 0.18 -9.20 6.65
C GLY A 2 -0.77 -8.31 7.46
N SER A 3 -0.22 -7.36 8.21
CA SER A 3 -0.96 -6.43 9.06
C SER A 3 -1.38 -5.18 8.29
N MET A 4 -2.42 -4.49 8.75
CA MET A 4 -2.84 -3.20 8.16
C MET A 4 -1.71 -2.17 8.28
N LEU A 5 -1.43 -1.45 7.19
CA LEU A 5 -0.51 -0.32 7.18
C LEU A 5 -1.27 0.98 7.48
N LEU A 6 -0.87 1.67 8.55
CA LEU A 6 -1.26 3.04 8.85
C LEU A 6 -0.04 3.93 8.65
N THR A 7 -0.12 4.89 7.73
CA THR A 7 1.01 5.72 7.29
C THR A 7 0.55 7.12 6.92
N ASN A 8 1.46 8.08 6.78
CA ASN A 8 1.14 9.33 6.09
C ASN A 8 1.24 9.15 4.57
N GLU A 9 1.00 10.23 3.82
CA GLU A 9 1.05 10.27 2.34
C GLU A 9 2.44 9.93 1.76
N ALA A 10 3.50 9.95 2.57
CA ALA A 10 4.86 9.61 2.17
C ALA A 10 5.24 10.28 0.83
N HIS A 11 5.05 11.59 0.72
CA HIS A 11 5.15 12.34 -0.54
C HIS A 11 6.42 11.99 -1.35
N GLY A 12 6.24 11.76 -2.64
CA GLY A 12 7.33 11.40 -3.57
C GLY A 12 7.72 9.92 -3.57
N SER A 13 7.08 9.07 -2.75
CA SER A 13 7.29 7.62 -2.76
C SER A 13 6.52 6.87 -3.86
N GLY A 14 5.51 7.51 -4.46
CA GLY A 14 4.53 6.86 -5.34
C GLY A 14 3.47 6.03 -4.60
N LEU A 15 3.40 6.13 -3.26
CA LEU A 15 2.43 5.39 -2.45
C LEU A 15 0.98 5.62 -2.92
N GLU A 16 0.60 6.88 -3.14
CA GLU A 16 -0.75 7.27 -3.55
C GLU A 16 -1.06 6.91 -5.02
N ASP A 17 -0.04 6.73 -5.86
CA ASP A 17 -0.21 6.26 -7.23
C ASP A 17 -0.43 4.74 -7.28
N LEU A 18 0.14 4.03 -6.30
CA LEU A 18 0.18 2.57 -6.27
C LEU A 18 -0.91 1.97 -5.39
N PHE A 19 -1.36 2.65 -4.34
CA PHE A 19 -2.30 2.13 -3.35
C PHE A 19 -3.49 3.07 -3.17
N GLU A 20 -4.56 2.55 -2.58
CA GLU A 20 -5.83 3.26 -2.42
C GLU A 20 -6.10 3.38 -0.91
N ASP A 21 -6.28 4.63 -0.46
CA ASP A 21 -6.60 4.92 0.94
C ASP A 21 -7.92 4.24 1.34
N ARG A 22 -7.99 3.72 2.57
CA ARG A 22 -9.12 2.97 3.14
C ARG A 22 -9.48 1.65 2.46
N LYS A 23 -8.59 1.15 1.61
CA LYS A 23 -8.77 -0.15 0.95
C LYS A 23 -7.52 -1.02 1.00
N HIS A 24 -6.36 -0.46 0.69
CA HIS A 24 -5.10 -1.20 0.72
C HIS A 24 -4.20 -0.80 1.91
N LEU A 25 -4.45 0.39 2.47
CA LEU A 25 -3.78 1.00 3.62
C LEU A 25 -4.68 2.11 4.18
N ALA A 26 -4.32 2.69 5.31
CA ALA A 26 -4.96 3.90 5.83
C ALA A 26 -3.95 5.06 5.88
N ILE A 27 -4.37 6.23 5.38
CA ILE A 27 -3.57 7.46 5.38
C ILE A 27 -4.05 8.41 6.49
N TYR A 28 -3.11 8.89 7.31
CA TYR A 28 -3.32 10.03 8.21
C TYR A 28 -2.62 11.29 7.68
N ARG A 29 -3.15 12.46 8.02
CA ARG A 29 -2.66 13.79 7.58
C ARG A 29 -2.32 14.73 8.73
N SER A 30 -2.53 14.29 9.97
CA SER A 30 -2.10 15.02 11.17
C SER A 30 -1.77 14.08 12.32
N GLU A 31 -1.08 14.61 13.35
CA GLU A 31 -0.78 13.85 14.57
C GLU A 31 -2.03 13.46 15.36
N ASN A 32 -3.09 14.27 15.31
CA ASN A 32 -4.35 13.90 15.97
C ASN A 32 -5.05 12.78 15.19
N GLU A 33 -5.05 12.86 13.87
CA GLU A 33 -5.71 11.86 13.02
C GLU A 33 -5.06 10.48 13.15
N ILE A 34 -3.74 10.36 13.26
CA ILE A 34 -3.13 9.02 13.45
C ILE A 34 -3.62 8.35 14.75
N ILE A 35 -3.83 9.12 15.82
CA ILE A 35 -4.35 8.60 17.09
C ILE A 35 -5.81 8.17 16.93
N GLU A 36 -6.64 9.03 16.32
CA GLU A 36 -8.05 8.74 16.06
C GLU A 36 -8.23 7.50 15.16
N LEU A 37 -7.42 7.36 14.12
CA LEU A 37 -7.46 6.22 13.21
C LEU A 37 -6.96 4.94 13.87
N ALA A 38 -5.90 5.02 14.68
CA ALA A 38 -5.44 3.87 15.44
C ALA A 38 -6.54 3.37 16.40
N ASP A 39 -7.18 4.27 17.16
CA ASP A 39 -8.28 3.91 18.07
C ASP A 39 -9.49 3.35 17.31
N TYR A 40 -9.85 3.96 16.17
CA TYR A 40 -10.93 3.48 15.31
C TYR A 40 -10.67 2.06 14.82
N TYR A 41 -9.52 1.78 14.20
CA TYR A 41 -9.24 0.46 13.64
C TYR A 41 -8.91 -0.60 14.70
N LEU A 42 -8.53 -0.21 15.92
CA LEU A 42 -8.44 -1.14 17.05
C LEU A 42 -9.83 -1.57 17.57
N LYS A 43 -10.88 -0.80 17.30
CA LYS A 43 -12.27 -1.14 17.65
C LYS A 43 -13.05 -1.79 16.52
N ASN A 44 -12.55 -1.69 15.28
CA ASN A 44 -13.16 -2.23 14.07
C ASN A 44 -12.24 -3.30 13.44
N ASP A 45 -12.12 -4.44 14.13
CA ASP A 45 -11.22 -5.53 13.74
C ASP A 45 -11.49 -6.04 12.32
N ASP A 46 -12.75 -6.27 11.95
CA ASP A 46 -13.11 -6.82 10.63
C ASP A 46 -12.67 -5.91 9.49
N GLU A 47 -12.94 -4.60 9.60
CA GLU A 47 -12.53 -3.60 8.60
C GLU A 47 -11.00 -3.51 8.54
N ARG A 48 -10.32 -3.56 9.70
CA ARG A 48 -8.85 -3.53 9.76
C ARG A 48 -8.23 -4.74 9.05
N GLU A 49 -8.75 -5.95 9.31
CA GLU A 49 -8.26 -7.18 8.68
C GLU A 49 -8.56 -7.22 7.18
N GLU A 50 -9.70 -6.66 6.74
CA GLU A 50 -10.02 -6.51 5.32
C GLU A 50 -8.98 -5.64 4.60
N ILE A 51 -8.68 -4.45 5.13
CA ILE A 51 -7.66 -3.56 4.56
C ILE A 51 -6.28 -4.23 4.55
N ALA A 52 -5.92 -4.95 5.62
CA ALA A 52 -4.66 -5.68 5.70
C ALA A 52 -4.54 -6.76 4.62
N SER A 53 -5.58 -7.56 4.44
CA SER A 53 -5.67 -8.61 3.43
C SER A 53 -5.60 -8.04 2.01
N GLU A 54 -6.35 -6.97 1.73
CA GLU A 54 -6.39 -6.32 0.43
C GLU A 54 -5.05 -5.67 0.05
N GLY A 55 -4.39 -5.00 1.01
CA GLY A 55 -3.05 -4.45 0.84
C GLY A 55 -1.99 -5.53 0.56
N MET A 56 -2.05 -6.65 1.30
CA MET A 56 -1.18 -7.80 1.07
C MET A 56 -1.41 -8.43 -0.30
N ARG A 57 -2.68 -8.66 -0.67
CA ARG A 57 -3.09 -9.23 -1.96
C ARG A 57 -2.57 -8.40 -3.12
N LYS A 58 -2.73 -7.07 -3.06
CA LYS A 58 -2.22 -6.15 -4.08
C LYS A 58 -0.69 -6.20 -4.19
N THR A 59 0.01 -6.17 -3.06
CA THR A 59 1.47 -6.23 -3.02
C THR A 59 2.01 -7.50 -3.68
N LEU A 60 1.42 -8.65 -3.35
CA LEU A 60 1.81 -9.95 -3.90
C LEU A 60 1.50 -10.06 -5.40
N ASN A 61 0.38 -9.47 -5.85
CA ASN A 61 -0.04 -9.53 -7.24
C ASN A 61 0.71 -8.56 -8.16
N GLU A 62 1.24 -7.45 -7.64
CA GLU A 62 1.73 -6.35 -8.48
C GLU A 62 3.13 -5.84 -8.13
N HIS A 63 3.60 -6.04 -6.89
CA HIS A 63 4.76 -5.31 -6.36
C HIS A 63 5.87 -6.20 -5.82
N THR A 64 5.95 -7.44 -6.31
CA THR A 64 7.10 -8.33 -6.07
C THR A 64 8.30 -7.96 -6.94
N TYR A 65 9.50 -8.36 -6.51
CA TYR A 65 10.70 -8.24 -7.34
C TYR A 65 10.55 -8.90 -8.71
N GLY A 66 9.81 -10.02 -8.81
CA GLY A 66 9.56 -10.70 -10.08
C GLY A 66 8.82 -9.80 -11.09
N HIS A 67 7.79 -9.09 -10.64
CA HIS A 67 7.08 -8.10 -11.47
C HIS A 67 8.02 -6.98 -11.91
N ARG A 68 8.79 -6.41 -10.98
CA ARG A 68 9.74 -5.31 -11.29
C ARG A 68 10.81 -5.74 -12.30
N VAL A 69 11.38 -6.94 -12.16
CA VAL A 69 12.37 -7.46 -13.12
C VAL A 69 11.77 -7.64 -14.51
N LYS A 70 10.54 -8.14 -14.61
CA LYS A 70 9.85 -8.28 -15.89
C LYS A 70 9.63 -6.93 -16.57
N ASP A 71 9.25 -5.90 -15.81
CA ASP A 71 9.06 -4.54 -16.33
C ASP A 71 10.39 -3.90 -16.78
N MET A 72 11.47 -4.12 -16.03
CA MET A 72 12.81 -3.65 -16.41
C MET A 72 13.28 -4.28 -17.72
N ILE A 73 13.14 -5.60 -17.87
CA ILE A 73 13.51 -6.31 -19.10
C ILE A 73 12.69 -5.80 -20.28
N LYS A 74 11.37 -5.64 -20.11
CA LYS A 74 10.48 -5.08 -21.14
C LYS A 74 10.94 -3.70 -21.57
N THR A 75 11.26 -2.83 -20.62
CA THR A 75 11.73 -1.46 -20.87
C THR A 75 13.04 -1.46 -21.64
N LEU A 76 14.05 -2.22 -21.19
CA LEU A 76 15.35 -2.32 -21.86
C LEU A 76 15.24 -2.88 -23.28
N SER A 77 14.37 -3.87 -23.50
CA SER A 77 14.16 -4.49 -24.81
C SER A 77 13.61 -3.51 -25.86
N LEU A 78 12.98 -2.41 -25.44
CA LEU A 78 12.50 -1.36 -26.34
C LEU A 78 13.65 -0.47 -26.85
N PHE A 79 14.75 -0.36 -26.12
CA PHE A 79 15.91 0.45 -26.48
C PHE A 79 16.97 -0.31 -27.29
N VAL A 80 16.85 -1.63 -27.38
CA VAL A 80 17.78 -2.51 -28.13
C VAL A 80 17.26 -2.80 -29.56
N LYS A 81 16.17 -2.14 -29.98
CA LYS A 81 15.76 -2.04 -31.38
C LYS A 81 16.38 -0.83 -32.05
#